data_AF-A0A1G3IRZ2-F1
#
_entry.id   AF-A0A1G3IRZ2-F1
#
_cell.length_a   1.000
_cell.length_b   1.000
_cell.length_c   1.000
_cell.angle_alpha   90.00
_cell.angle_beta   90.00
_cell.angle_gamma   90.00
#
_symmetry.space_group_name_H-M   'P 1'
#
loop_
_entity.id
_entity.type
_entity.pdbx_description
1 polymer ?
#
loop_
_entity_poly.entity_id
_entity_poly.type
_entity_poly.pdbx_seq_one_letter_code
_entity_poly.pdbx_strand_id
1 'polypeptide(L)'
;MLDFITRGNVTRRRSLLKTVTWRGVAMVDTLLIGYFVTGSWLWAGSIAILEILTKMFLYYLHERAWAHVEWGMRGRTQVRK
;
A
#
# COMPACT_ATOMS: atom_id res chain seq x y z
N MET A 1 12.43 8.38 8.93
CA MET A 1 11.51 7.55 8.11
C MET A 1 11.46 7.98 6.63
N LEU A 2 12.00 9.16 6.27
CA LEU A 2 12.15 9.61 4.89
C LEU A 2 13.55 9.31 4.30
N ASP A 3 14.49 8.84 5.12
CA ASP A 3 15.91 8.65 4.77
C ASP A 3 16.19 7.38 3.93
N PHE A 4 15.21 6.50 3.80
CA PHE A 4 15.31 5.27 3.00
C PHE A 4 15.10 5.50 1.50
N ILE A 5 14.47 6.61 1.12
CA ILE A 5 14.16 6.93 -0.27
C ILE A 5 15.30 7.72 -0.93
N THR A 6 16.13 8.44 -0.16
CA THR A 6 17.04 9.46 -0.72
C THR A 6 18.51 9.07 -0.84
N ARG A 7 18.96 7.89 -0.39
CA ARG A 7 20.39 7.53 -0.43
C ARG A 7 20.74 6.43 -1.45
N GLY A 8 21.29 6.88 -2.58
CA GLY A 8 22.38 6.22 -3.31
C GLY A 8 21.97 5.22 -4.39
N ASN A 9 22.21 5.58 -5.67
CA ASN A 9 22.33 4.69 -6.84
C ASN A 9 21.62 3.32 -6.73
N VAL A 10 20.29 3.35 -6.59
CA VAL A 10 19.48 2.13 -6.53
C VAL A 10 19.27 1.64 -7.96
N THR A 11 20.14 0.75 -8.44
CA THR A 11 19.94 0.06 -9.71
C THR A 11 18.54 -0.58 -9.73
N ARG A 12 17.80 -0.46 -10.85
CA ARG A 12 16.41 -0.94 -10.99
C ARG A 12 16.18 -2.34 -10.41
N ARG A 13 17.17 -3.23 -10.53
CA ARG A 13 17.16 -4.59 -9.96
C ARG A 13 17.08 -4.64 -8.43
N ARG A 14 17.79 -3.77 -7.72
CA ARG A 14 17.79 -3.75 -6.24
C ARG A 14 16.44 -3.28 -5.68
N SER A 15 15.79 -2.31 -6.34
CA SER A 15 14.44 -1.87 -5.98
C SER A 15 13.39 -2.95 -6.23
N LEU A 16 13.52 -3.72 -7.32
CA LEU A 16 12.63 -4.86 -7.59
C LEU A 16 12.78 -5.97 -6.54
N LEU A 17 14.02 -6.39 -6.24
CA LEU A 17 14.29 -7.41 -5.22
C LEU A 17 13.72 -7.01 -3.85
N LYS A 18 13.93 -5.75 -3.47
CA LYS A 18 13.39 -5.18 -2.23
C LYS A 18 11.86 -5.24 -2.17
N THR A 19 11.18 -4.90 -3.27
CA THR A 19 9.72 -5.00 -3.36
C THR A 19 9.24 -6.44 -3.26
N VAL A 20 9.93 -7.39 -3.91
CA VAL A 20 9.59 -8.82 -3.86
C VAL A 20 9.78 -9.38 -2.45
N THR A 21 10.90 -9.08 -1.79
CA THR A 21 11.14 -9.48 -0.39
C THR A 21 10.06 -8.92 0.53
N TRP A 22 9.71 -7.64 0.38
CA TRP A 22 8.65 -7.02 1.18
C TRP A 22 7.28 -7.67 0.93
N ARG A 23 6.96 -8.01 -0.32
CA ARG A 23 5.71 -8.69 -0.69
C ARG A 23 5.65 -10.12 -0.13
N GLY A 24 6.77 -10.84 -0.14
CA GLY A 24 6.86 -12.17 0.45
C GLY A 24 6.62 -12.14 1.95
N VAL A 25 7.26 -11.20 2.67
CA VAL A 25 7.06 -11.03 4.12
C VAL A 25 5.61 -10.70 4.44
N ALA A 26 5.00 -9.75 3.73
CA ALA A 26 3.61 -9.37 3.94
C ALA A 26 2.64 -10.55 3.71
N MET A 27 2.87 -11.35 2.67
CA MET A 27 2.01 -12.50 2.38
C MET A 27 2.13 -13.60 3.44
N VAL A 28 3.35 -13.86 3.93
CA VAL A 28 3.59 -14.85 5.00
C VAL A 28 2.97 -14.39 6.30
N ASP A 29 3.09 -13.10 6.65
CA ASP A 29 2.52 -12.52 7.86
C ASP A 29 0.99 -12.73 7.91
N THR A 30 0.27 -12.34 6.85
CA THR A 30 -1.19 -12.50 6.80
C THR A 30 -1.64 -13.97 6.84
N LEU A 31 -0.91 -14.87 6.17
CA LEU A 31 -1.20 -16.30 6.22
C LEU A 31 -0.97 -16.88 7.61
N LEU A 32 0.12 -16.51 8.29
CA LEU A 32 0.42 -16.96 9.65
C LEU A 32 -0.61 -16.44 10.64
N ILE A 33 -0.98 -15.16 10.57
CA ILE A 33 -2.03 -14.57 11.42
C ILE A 33 -3.36 -15.27 11.18
N GLY A 34 -3.76 -15.42 9.91
CA GLY A 34 -4.99 -16.12 9.55
C GLY A 34 -5.01 -17.58 10.01
N TYR A 35 -3.89 -18.29 9.91
CA TYR A 35 -3.77 -19.66 10.39
C TYR A 35 -3.82 -19.74 11.92
N PHE A 36 -3.15 -18.84 12.63
CA PHE A 36 -3.13 -18.84 14.09
C PHE A 36 -4.52 -18.55 14.68
N VAL A 37 -5.29 -17.67 14.03
CA VAL A 37 -6.65 -17.32 14.45
C VAL A 37 -7.65 -18.44 14.13
N THR A 38 -7.52 -19.07 12.95
CA THR A 38 -8.58 -19.99 12.45
C THR A 38 -8.22 -21.47 12.56
N GLY A 39 -6.95 -21.82 12.79
CA GLY A 39 -6.44 -23.20 12.83
C GLY A 39 -6.49 -23.95 11.50
N SER A 40 -6.82 -23.27 10.39
CA SER A 40 -7.05 -23.89 9.08
C SER A 40 -6.46 -23.06 7.95
N TRP A 41 -5.71 -23.72 7.08
CA TRP A 41 -5.06 -23.13 5.92
C TRP A 41 -6.06 -22.58 4.88
N LEU A 42 -7.24 -23.19 4.76
CA LEU A 42 -8.27 -22.74 3.82
C LEU A 42 -8.81 -21.36 4.22
N TRP A 43 -9.10 -21.18 5.51
CA TRP A 43 -9.59 -19.91 6.04
C TRP A 43 -8.52 -18.82 6.05
N ALA A 44 -7.26 -19.18 6.35
CA ALA A 44 -6.13 -18.25 6.27
C ALA A 44 -5.96 -17.67 4.85
N GLY A 45 -6.09 -18.52 3.82
CA GLY A 45 -6.08 -18.08 2.43
C GLY A 45 -7.22 -17.11 2.09
N SER A 46 -8.44 -17.38 2.57
CA SER A 46 -9.58 -16.48 2.39
C SER A 46 -9.37 -15.12 3.05
N ILE A 47 -8.78 -15.08 4.25
CA ILE A 47 -8.44 -13.83 4.95
C ILE A 47 -7.42 -13.02 4.15
N ALA A 48 -6.38 -13.67 3.62
CA ALA A 48 -5.36 -12.99 2.83
C ALA A 48 -5.95 -12.35 1.56
N ILE A 49 -6.86 -13.05 0.87
CA ILE A 49 -7.57 -12.50 -0.30
C ILE A 49 -8.46 -11.32 0.11
N LEU A 50 -9.21 -11.46 1.20
CA LEU A 50 -10.07 -10.39 1.71
C LEU A 50 -9.27 -9.17 2.13
N GLU A 51 -8.08 -9.33 2.71
CA GLU A 51 -7.21 -8.20 3.07
C GLU A 51 -6.85 -7.37 1.84
N ILE A 52 -6.45 -8.03 0.75
CA ILE A 52 -6.10 -7.36 -0.51
C ILE A 52 -7.30 -6.61 -1.08
N LEU A 53 -8.45 -7.28 -1.18
CA LEU A 53 -9.68 -6.69 -1.72
C LEU A 53 -10.17 -5.51 -0.88
N THR A 54 -10.18 -5.67 0.45
CA THR A 54 -10.62 -4.63 1.38
C THR A 54 -9.72 -3.40 1.27
N LYS A 55 -8.40 -3.60 1.19
CA LYS A 55 -7.44 -2.51 1.08
C LYS A 55 -7.53 -1.78 -0.27
N MET A 56 -7.79 -2.50 -1.36
CA MET A 56 -8.06 -1.88 -2.67
C MET A 56 -9.35 -1.06 -2.64
N PHE A 57 -10.42 -1.60 -2.05
CA PHE A 57 -11.70 -0.90 -1.93
C PHE A 57 -11.58 0.35 -1.05
N LEU A 58 -10.94 0.23 0.11
CA LEU A 58 -10.65 1.37 1.00
C LEU A 58 -9.78 2.42 0.33
N TYR A 59 -8.75 2.01 -0.42
CA TYR A 59 -7.89 2.95 -1.14
C TYR A 59 -8.69 3.72 -2.20
N TYR A 60 -9.53 3.04 -2.99
CA TYR A 60 -10.40 3.68 -3.97
C TYR A 60 -11.36 4.67 -3.32
N LEU A 61 -12.02 4.26 -2.23
CA LEU A 61 -12.92 5.14 -1.49
C LEU A 61 -12.18 6.32 -0.86
N HIS A 62 -10.97 6.10 -0.34
CA HIS A 62 -10.13 7.16 0.20
C HIS A 62 -9.76 8.17 -0.88
N GLU A 63 -9.33 7.72 -2.06
CA GLU A 63 -9.01 8.60 -3.19
C GLU A 63 -10.26 9.37 -3.67
N ARG A 64 -11.42 8.70 -3.70
CA ARG A 64 -12.69 9.33 -4.08
C ARG A 64 -13.15 10.37 -3.04
N ALA A 65 -13.04 10.06 -1.76
CA ALA A 65 -13.35 10.98 -0.68
C ALA A 65 -12.38 12.17 -0.71
N TRP A 66 -11.08 11.92 -0.92
CA TRP A 66 -10.07 12.95 -1.03
C TRP A 66 -10.27 13.87 -2.24
N ALA A 67 -10.74 13.33 -3.37
CA ALA A 67 -11.10 14.14 -4.53
C ALA A 67 -12.25 15.13 -4.27
N HIS A 68 -13.10 14.87 -3.26
CA HIS A 68 -14.15 15.82 -2.84
C HIS A 68 -13.65 16.81 -1.77
N VAL A 69 -12.44 16.61 -1.25
CA VAL A 69 -11.82 17.48 -0.25
C VAL A 69 -10.92 18.47 -1.01
N GLU A 70 -11.40 19.70 -1.20
CA GLU A 70 -10.64 20.82 -1.81
C GLU A 70 -9.55 21.38 -0.88
N TRP A 71 -8.81 20.51 -0.20
CA TRP A 71 -7.76 20.94 0.72
C TRP A 71 -6.52 21.39 -0.06
N GLY A 72 -6.30 22.70 -0.14
CA GLY A 72 -5.12 23.31 -0.75
C GLY A 72 -5.33 23.93 -2.13
N MET A 73 -6.53 23.90 -2.71
CA MET A 73 -6.85 24.64 -3.95
C MET A 73 -7.17 26.12 -3.69
N ARG A 74 -6.28 26.82 -2.96
CA ARG A 74 -6.36 28.28 -2.82
C ARG A 74 -5.08 28.90 -3.37
N GLY A 75 -5.19 29.49 -4.57
CA GLY A 75 -4.28 30.54 -5.04
C GLY A 75 -3.21 30.16 -6.08
N ARG A 76 -3.62 29.76 -7.29
CA ARG A 76 -2.86 30.19 -8.49
C ARG A 76 -3.67 31.26 -9.20
N THR A 77 -3.68 32.46 -8.62
CA THR A 77 -4.02 33.67 -9.36
C THR A 77 -2.98 33.80 -10.46
N GLN A 78 -3.39 33.48 -11.68
CA GLN A 78 -2.66 33.79 -12.90
C GLN A 78 -2.54 35.31 -13.00
N VAL A 79 -1.46 35.89 -12.46
CA VAL A 79 -1.09 37.26 -12.79
C VAL A 79 -0.35 37.21 -14.12
N ARG A 80 -1.14 37.32 -15.19
CA ARG A 80 -0.69 37.72 -16.52
C ARG A 80 -0.69 39.24 -16.55
N LYS A 81 0.50 39.85 -16.55
CA LYS A 81 0.90 41.03 -17.34
C LYS A 81 2.35 41.38 -17.05
#